data_AF-A0AAU6B2C4-F1
#
_entry.id   AF-A0AAU6B2C4-F1
#
_cell.length_a   1.000
_cell.length_b   1.000
_cell.length_c   1.000
_cell.angle_alpha   90.00
_cell.angle_beta   90.00
_cell.angle_gamma   90.00
#
_symmetry.space_group_name_H-M   'P 1'
#
loop_
_entity.id
_entity.type
_entity.pdbx_description
1 polymer ?
#
loop_
_entity_poly.entity_id
_entity_poly.type
_entity_poly.pdbx_seq_one_letter_code
_entity_poly.pdbx_strand_id
1 'polypeptide(L)'
;MLRDEEALLASLRVALERAEMTNCGGLMVEMFEVDRVDRIADILYGVATGGGLIGYAQIAKRVATRPDFLSAPLDQVSSRAADRDEPLWSALVVAKVTGRPNSGFHRMARRVRPEYQELDDETLWERERNRCYAAAGGRTSGIAAD
;
A
#
# COMPACT_ATOMS: atom_id res chain seq x y z
N MET A 1 15.34 -45.98 -30.18
CA MET A 1 14.29 -44.96 -30.03
C MET A 1 13.90 -44.65 -28.57
N LEU A 2 14.21 -45.52 -27.59
CA LEU A 2 13.84 -45.32 -26.17
C LEU A 2 14.86 -44.50 -25.32
N ARG A 3 16.03 -44.14 -25.85
CA ARG A 3 17.08 -43.42 -25.07
C ARG A 3 16.93 -41.89 -25.09
N ASP A 4 16.24 -41.36 -26.09
CA ASP A 4 16.03 -39.91 -26.23
C ASP A 4 14.94 -39.38 -25.28
N GLU A 5 13.96 -40.23 -24.91
CA GLU A 5 12.89 -39.85 -23.98
C GLU A 5 13.39 -39.71 -22.53
N GLU A 6 14.30 -40.56 -22.07
CA GLU A 6 14.88 -40.42 -20.73
C GLU A 6 15.75 -39.16 -20.60
N ALA A 7 16.47 -38.78 -21.66
CA ALA A 7 17.27 -37.55 -21.68
C ALA A 7 16.38 -36.29 -21.63
N LEU A 8 15.22 -36.33 -22.30
CA LEU A 8 14.22 -35.27 -22.24
C LEU A 8 13.58 -35.18 -20.85
N LEU A 9 13.21 -36.31 -20.24
CA LEU A 9 12.64 -36.33 -18.89
C LEU A 9 13.65 -35.87 -17.83
N ALA A 10 14.92 -36.26 -17.94
CA ALA A 10 15.98 -35.77 -17.07
C ALA A 10 16.19 -34.26 -17.21
N SER A 11 16.17 -33.74 -18.44
CA SER A 11 16.30 -32.30 -18.71
C SER A 11 15.10 -31.50 -18.19
N LEU A 12 13.89 -32.04 -18.32
CA LEU A 12 12.66 -31.42 -17.82
C LEU A 12 12.64 -31.35 -16.29
N ARG A 13 13.12 -32.41 -15.62
CA ARG A 13 13.23 -32.47 -14.16
C ARG A 13 14.23 -31.45 -13.63
N VAL A 14 15.41 -31.35 -14.25
CA VAL A 14 16.43 -30.35 -13.90
C VAL A 14 15.93 -28.92 -14.16
N ALA A 15 15.14 -28.71 -15.22
CA ALA A 15 14.53 -27.41 -15.49
C ALA A 15 13.45 -27.04 -14.45
N LEU A 16 12.65 -28.01 -14.00
CA LEU A 16 11.64 -27.80 -12.96
C LEU A 16 12.28 -27.52 -11.60
N GLU A 17 13.31 -28.28 -11.20
CA GLU A 17 14.06 -28.04 -9.96
C GLU A 17 14.76 -26.66 -9.96
N ARG A 18 15.23 -26.20 -11.13
CA ARG A 18 15.76 -24.84 -11.30
C ARG A 18 14.69 -23.75 -11.23
N ALA A 19 13.47 -24.02 -11.70
CA ALA A 19 12.35 -23.09 -11.57
C ALA A 19 11.88 -22.95 -10.11
N GLU A 20 11.87 -24.05 -9.35
CA GLU A 20 11.46 -24.06 -7.94
C GLU A 20 12.44 -23.32 -7.02
N MET A 21 13.76 -23.46 -7.23
CA MET A 21 14.77 -22.71 -6.46
C MET A 21 14.76 -21.20 -6.71
N THR A 22 14.26 -20.75 -7.85
CA THR A 22 14.16 -19.31 -8.16
C THR A 22 12.92 -18.68 -7.52
N ASN A 23 11.90 -19.49 -7.16
CA ASN A 23 10.61 -19.00 -6.67
C ASN A 23 10.54 -18.87 -5.13
N CYS A 24 11.41 -19.55 -4.38
CA CYS A 24 11.46 -19.41 -2.91
C CYS A 24 11.95 -18.01 -2.45
N GLY A 25 12.68 -17.28 -3.30
CA GLY A 25 13.09 -15.90 -3.02
C GLY A 25 11.96 -14.88 -3.21
N GLY A 26 11.05 -15.10 -4.17
CA GLY A 26 9.91 -14.21 -4.43
C GLY A 26 8.84 -14.28 -3.34
N LEU A 27 8.46 -15.50 -2.95
CA LEU A 27 7.40 -15.71 -1.96
C LEU A 27 7.74 -15.15 -0.57
N MET A 28 9.00 -15.26 -0.10
CA MET A 28 9.39 -14.66 1.17
C MET A 28 9.36 -13.13 1.13
N VAL A 29 9.83 -12.50 0.04
CA VAL A 29 9.81 -11.04 -0.11
C VAL A 29 8.37 -10.52 -0.17
N GLU A 30 7.49 -11.19 -0.92
CA GLU A 30 6.08 -10.82 -1.00
C GLU A 30 5.37 -10.91 0.36
N MET A 31 5.66 -11.92 1.18
CA MET A 31 5.06 -12.04 2.53
C MET A 31 5.48 -10.88 3.45
N PHE A 32 6.77 -10.53 3.49
CA PHE A 32 7.25 -9.41 4.32
C PHE A 32 6.77 -8.04 3.83
N GLU A 33 6.54 -7.89 2.52
CA GLU A 33 5.96 -6.66 1.96
C GLU A 33 4.46 -6.54 2.26
N VAL A 34 3.69 -7.63 2.17
CA VAL A 34 2.26 -7.67 2.54
C VAL A 34 2.08 -7.29 4.02
N ASP A 35 2.84 -7.89 4.93
CA ASP A 35 2.79 -7.55 6.37
C ASP A 35 3.10 -6.07 6.64
N ARG A 36 3.99 -5.48 5.84
CA ARG A 36 4.35 -4.07 5.98
C ARG A 36 3.23 -3.14 5.50
N VAL A 37 2.63 -3.45 4.36
CA VAL A 37 1.53 -2.67 3.78
C VAL A 37 0.33 -2.68 4.72
N ASP A 38 -0.02 -3.83 5.27
CA ASP A 38 -1.14 -3.97 6.19
C ASP A 38 -0.87 -3.22 7.51
N ARG A 39 0.36 -3.33 8.05
CA ARG A 39 0.77 -2.52 9.22
C ARG A 39 0.71 -1.02 8.95
N ILE A 40 1.07 -0.55 7.75
CA ILE A 40 0.95 0.86 7.37
C ILE A 40 -0.53 1.27 7.35
N ALA A 41 -1.40 0.47 6.75
CA ALA A 41 -2.83 0.73 6.72
C ALA A 41 -3.42 0.85 8.14
N ASP A 42 -3.07 -0.07 9.05
CA ASP A 42 -3.51 -0.03 10.45
C ASP A 42 -3.06 1.24 11.18
N ILE A 43 -1.80 1.65 10.99
CA ILE A 43 -1.28 2.89 11.59
C ILE A 43 -2.07 4.09 11.07
N LEU A 44 -2.31 4.16 9.76
CA LEU A 44 -3.02 5.29 9.14
C LEU A 44 -4.49 5.32 9.57
N TYR A 45 -5.12 4.16 9.71
CA TYR A 45 -6.46 4.04 10.26
C TYR A 45 -6.54 4.56 11.71
N GLY A 46 -5.56 4.21 12.56
CA GLY A 46 -5.47 4.75 13.92
C GLY A 46 -5.28 6.27 13.94
N VAL A 47 -4.45 6.80 13.03
CA VAL A 47 -4.27 8.27 12.85
C VAL A 47 -5.58 8.94 12.42
N ALA A 48 -6.31 8.33 11.49
CA ALA A 48 -7.60 8.83 11.03
C ALA A 48 -8.64 8.87 12.15
N THR A 49 -8.68 7.83 12.99
CA THR A 49 -9.58 7.75 14.15
C THR A 49 -9.32 8.87 15.16
N GLY A 50 -8.06 9.28 15.31
CA GLY A 50 -7.67 10.44 16.12
C GLY A 50 -7.85 11.81 15.44
N GLY A 51 -8.37 11.86 14.21
CA GLY A 51 -8.48 13.10 13.42
C GLY A 51 -7.12 13.74 13.09
N GLY A 52 -6.06 12.94 13.05
CA GLY A 52 -4.67 13.43 12.99
C GLY A 52 -4.02 13.37 11.61
N LEU A 53 -2.76 13.78 11.59
CA LEU A 53 -1.81 13.61 10.49
C LEU A 53 -0.52 13.01 11.03
N ILE A 54 0.23 12.29 10.21
CA ILE A 54 1.48 11.63 10.60
C ILE A 54 2.63 12.01 9.66
N GLY A 55 3.82 12.23 10.24
CA GLY A 55 5.01 12.52 9.44
C GLY A 55 5.61 11.28 8.77
N TYR A 56 6.21 11.44 7.57
CA TYR A 56 6.97 10.37 6.89
C TYR A 56 8.04 9.71 7.79
N ALA A 57 8.77 10.48 8.60
CA ALA A 57 9.76 9.92 9.52
C ALA A 57 9.13 9.08 10.65
N GLN A 58 7.94 9.48 11.13
CA GLN A 58 7.24 8.78 12.21
C GLN A 58 6.67 7.46 11.73
N ILE A 59 6.10 7.41 10.52
CA ILE A 59 5.61 6.16 9.96
C ILE A 59 6.77 5.22 9.62
N ALA A 60 7.87 5.74 9.05
CA ALA A 60 9.08 4.96 8.78
C ALA A 60 9.59 4.25 10.05
N LYS A 61 9.65 4.99 11.16
CA LYS A 61 10.06 4.45 12.47
C LYS A 61 9.13 3.33 12.95
N ARG A 62 7.81 3.51 12.81
CA ARG A 62 6.81 2.52 13.26
C ARG A 62 6.83 1.22 12.46
N VAL A 63 7.27 1.27 11.21
CA VAL A 63 7.35 0.10 10.32
C VAL A 63 8.79 -0.37 10.09
N ALA A 64 9.71 0.06 10.95
CA ALA A 64 11.12 -0.31 10.94
C ALA A 64 11.79 -0.19 9.54
N THR A 65 11.50 0.92 8.84
CA THR A 65 12.06 1.21 7.51
C THR A 65 12.67 2.60 7.44
N ARG A 66 13.32 2.93 6.32
CA ARG A 66 13.81 4.28 6.03
C ARG A 66 12.71 5.11 5.37
N PRO A 67 12.63 6.43 5.66
CA PRO A 67 11.64 7.31 5.04
C PRO A 67 11.67 7.28 3.50
N ASP A 68 12.87 7.14 2.92
CA ASP A 68 13.11 7.09 1.48
C ASP A 68 12.42 5.90 0.78
N PHE A 69 12.11 4.83 1.53
CA PHE A 69 11.48 3.61 1.02
C PHE A 69 9.98 3.51 1.32
N LEU A 70 9.35 4.61 1.73
CA LEU A 70 7.92 4.63 2.02
C LEU A 70 7.04 4.86 0.79
N SER A 71 7.58 5.40 -0.31
CA SER A 71 6.78 5.75 -1.48
C SER A 71 6.03 4.55 -2.05
N ALA A 72 6.73 3.46 -2.36
CA ALA A 72 6.15 2.23 -2.90
C ALA A 72 5.07 1.61 -1.99
N PRO A 73 5.32 1.36 -0.69
CA PRO A 73 4.28 0.77 0.16
C PRO A 73 3.10 1.72 0.43
N LEU A 74 3.31 3.05 0.47
CA LEU A 74 2.20 4.01 0.60
C LEU A 74 1.32 4.05 -0.65
N ASP A 75 1.93 3.98 -1.83
CA ASP A 75 1.22 3.83 -3.10
C ASP A 75 0.41 2.53 -3.11
N GLN A 76 1.00 1.42 -2.64
CA GLN A 76 0.33 0.11 -2.60
C GLN A 76 -0.85 0.10 -1.61
N VAL A 77 -0.69 0.65 -0.41
CA VAL A 77 -1.81 0.84 0.54
C VAL A 77 -2.96 1.59 -0.10
N SER A 78 -2.64 2.70 -0.77
CA SER A 78 -3.66 3.58 -1.36
C SER A 78 -4.31 2.97 -2.59
N SER A 79 -3.56 2.21 -3.39
CA SER A 79 -4.09 1.54 -4.58
C SER A 79 -5.02 0.38 -4.17
N ARG A 80 -4.63 -0.45 -3.21
CA ARG A 80 -5.50 -1.50 -2.64
C ARG A 80 -6.77 -0.92 -2.03
N ALA A 81 -6.68 0.23 -1.37
CA ALA A 81 -7.83 0.94 -0.84
C ALA A 81 -8.73 1.45 -1.97
N ALA A 82 -8.16 2.09 -3.01
CA ALA A 82 -8.91 2.55 -4.17
C ALA A 82 -9.69 1.43 -4.87
N ASP A 83 -9.08 0.24 -5.02
CA ASP A 83 -9.73 -0.94 -5.61
C ASP A 83 -10.98 -1.40 -4.83
N ARG A 84 -11.09 -1.02 -3.54
CA ARG A 84 -12.23 -1.31 -2.65
C ARG A 84 -13.15 -0.11 -2.44
N ASP A 85 -12.97 0.94 -3.24
CA ASP A 85 -13.58 2.24 -3.07
C ASP A 85 -13.31 2.94 -1.71
N GLU A 86 -12.30 2.49 -0.98
CA GLU A 86 -11.85 3.10 0.27
C GLU A 86 -11.03 4.38 0.02
N PRO A 87 -10.86 5.23 1.06
CA PRO A 87 -10.01 6.40 0.93
C PRO A 87 -8.52 6.03 0.77
N LEU A 88 -7.79 6.89 0.07
CA LEU A 88 -6.35 6.83 -0.12
C LEU A 88 -5.67 7.19 1.21
N TRP A 89 -5.45 6.20 2.06
CA TRP A 89 -4.92 6.38 3.42
C TRP A 89 -3.60 7.17 3.49
N SER A 90 -2.78 7.15 2.43
CA SER A 90 -1.55 7.94 2.36
C SER A 90 -1.77 9.46 2.37
N ALA A 91 -3.02 9.94 2.17
CA ALA A 91 -3.39 11.35 2.34
C ALA A 91 -3.11 11.90 3.75
N LEU A 92 -3.00 11.01 4.75
CA LEU A 92 -2.70 11.38 6.13
C LEU A 92 -1.19 11.54 6.40
N VAL A 93 -0.34 11.19 5.43
CA VAL A 93 1.11 11.26 5.57
C VAL A 93 1.64 12.57 5.01
N VAL A 94 2.30 13.36 5.87
CA VAL A 94 2.75 14.71 5.52
C VAL A 94 4.25 14.90 5.76
N ALA A 95 4.86 15.81 5.00
CA ALA A 95 6.21 16.28 5.28
C ALA A 95 6.19 17.25 6.47
N LYS A 96 7.15 17.10 7.39
CA LYS A 96 7.24 17.92 8.61
C LYS A 96 7.32 19.42 8.33
N VAL A 97 8.01 19.79 7.25
CA VAL A 97 8.29 21.20 6.92
C VAL A 97 7.06 21.89 6.32
N THR A 98 6.35 21.22 5.43
CA THR A 98 5.23 21.82 4.69
C THR A 98 3.88 21.54 5.32
N GLY A 99 3.79 20.53 6.20
CA GLY A 99 2.52 20.02 6.71
C GLY A 99 1.65 19.38 5.63
N ARG A 100 2.20 19.12 4.43
CA ARG A 100 1.48 18.66 3.24
C ARG A 100 2.03 17.30 2.76
N PRO A 101 1.23 16.49 2.04
CA PRO A 101 1.73 15.29 1.40
C PRO A 101 2.75 15.63 0.31
N ASN A 102 3.60 14.66 -0.03
CA ASN A 102 4.56 14.85 -1.14
C ASN A 102 3.85 14.81 -2.50
N SER A 103 4.45 15.41 -3.53
CA SER A 103 3.93 15.41 -4.90
C SER A 103 3.61 14.03 -5.48
N GLY A 104 4.30 12.98 -4.99
CA GLY A 104 4.01 11.59 -5.33
C GLY A 104 2.57 11.17 -5.00
N PHE A 105 2.03 11.65 -3.87
CA PHE A 105 0.63 11.39 -3.48
C PHE A 105 -0.34 11.94 -4.53
N HIS A 106 -0.19 13.20 -4.93
CA HIS A 106 -1.12 13.83 -5.88
C HIS A 106 -1.07 13.15 -7.26
N ARG A 107 0.11 12.72 -7.71
CA ARG A 107 0.25 11.95 -8.96
C ARG A 107 -0.43 10.59 -8.84
N MET A 108 -0.23 9.88 -7.72
CA MET A 108 -0.86 8.59 -7.47
C MET A 108 -2.39 8.73 -7.37
N ALA A 109 -2.87 9.72 -6.62
CA ALA A 109 -4.30 9.96 -6.42
C ALA A 109 -5.02 10.18 -7.76
N ARG A 110 -4.47 11.01 -8.66
CA ARG A 110 -5.04 11.22 -10.00
C ARG A 110 -4.98 9.98 -10.90
N ARG A 111 -4.00 9.10 -10.69
CA ARG A 111 -3.87 7.84 -11.42
C ARG A 111 -4.94 6.84 -10.99
N VAL A 112 -5.25 6.75 -9.70
CA VAL A 112 -6.19 5.75 -9.14
C VAL A 112 -7.62 6.27 -8.98
N ARG A 113 -7.83 7.59 -9.00
CA ARG A 113 -9.14 8.26 -8.94
C ARG A 113 -9.26 9.27 -10.09
N PRO A 114 -9.81 8.87 -11.24
CA PRO A 114 -9.95 9.75 -12.41
C PRO A 114 -10.70 11.06 -12.11
N GLU A 115 -11.61 11.06 -11.14
CA GLU A 115 -12.36 12.24 -10.70
C GLU A 115 -11.48 13.35 -10.09
N TYR A 116 -10.20 13.08 -9.82
CA TYR A 116 -9.25 14.04 -9.26
C TYR A 116 -8.39 14.74 -10.31
N GLN A 117 -8.53 14.39 -11.59
CA GLN A 117 -7.68 14.96 -12.65
C GLN A 117 -7.77 16.49 -12.74
N GLU A 118 -8.96 17.05 -12.55
CA GLU A 118 -9.22 18.49 -12.68
C GLU A 118 -9.11 19.26 -11.36
N LEU A 119 -8.91 18.57 -10.23
CA LEU A 119 -8.78 19.21 -8.94
C LEU A 119 -7.36 19.75 -8.75
N ASP A 120 -7.25 20.92 -8.12
CA ASP A 120 -5.97 21.39 -7.61
C ASP A 120 -5.48 20.51 -6.45
N ASP A 121 -4.18 20.56 -6.18
CA ASP A 121 -3.54 19.70 -5.18
C ASP A 121 -4.12 19.89 -3.77
N GLU A 122 -4.53 21.11 -3.40
CA GLU A 122 -5.08 21.38 -2.07
C GLU A 122 -6.49 20.80 -1.93
N THR A 123 -7.37 21.11 -2.87
CA THR A 123 -8.75 20.61 -2.87
C THR A 123 -8.78 19.07 -2.91
N LEU A 124 -7.92 18.47 -3.74
CA LEU A 124 -7.75 17.02 -3.82
C LEU A 124 -7.35 16.44 -2.45
N TRP A 125 -6.32 17.02 -1.82
CA TRP A 125 -5.83 16.52 -0.53
C TRP A 125 -6.85 16.70 0.58
N GLU A 126 -7.50 17.85 0.67
CA GLU A 126 -8.54 18.10 1.67
C GLU A 126 -9.70 17.12 1.52
N ARG A 127 -10.18 16.90 0.30
CA ARG A 127 -11.26 15.94 0.00
C ARG A 127 -10.87 14.54 0.46
N GLU A 128 -9.67 14.08 0.12
CA GLU A 128 -9.24 12.73 0.47
C GLU A 128 -8.99 12.57 1.98
N ARG A 129 -8.40 13.58 2.62
CA ARG A 129 -8.23 13.62 4.07
C ARG A 129 -9.58 13.53 4.80
N ASN A 130 -10.59 14.24 4.31
CA ASN A 130 -11.95 14.17 4.88
C ASN A 130 -12.57 12.78 4.68
N ARG A 131 -12.35 12.12 3.53
CA ARG A 131 -12.77 10.73 3.33
C ARG A 131 -12.10 9.78 4.32
N CYS A 132 -10.80 9.95 4.60
CA CYS A 132 -10.10 9.15 5.61
C CYS A 132 -10.75 9.29 6.99
N TYR A 133 -11.02 10.53 7.44
CA TYR A 133 -11.66 10.77 8.74
C TYR A 133 -13.08 10.21 8.79
N ALA A 134 -13.87 10.38 7.72
CA ALA A 134 -15.21 9.82 7.63
C ALA A 134 -15.20 8.29 7.68
N ALA A 135 -14.28 7.63 6.96
CA ALA A 135 -14.16 6.17 6.94
C ALA A 135 -13.71 5.58 8.29
N ALA A 136 -12.93 6.33 9.08
CA ALA A 136 -12.55 5.94 10.43
C ALA A 136 -13.65 6.23 11.46
N GLY A 137 -14.34 7.37 11.34
CA GLY A 137 -15.46 7.75 12.20
C GLY A 137 -16.74 6.93 11.95
N GLY A 138 -16.95 6.42 10.74
CA GLY A 138 -18.11 5.60 10.40
C GLY A 138 -18.11 4.20 11.00
N ARG A 139 -16.94 3.67 11.40
CA ARG A 139 -16.81 2.31 11.96
C ARG A 139 -17.30 2.18 13.40
N THR A 140 -17.57 3.27 14.12
CA THR A 140 -18.21 3.23 15.45
C THR A 140 -19.75 3.17 15.39
N SER A 141 -20.35 3.28 14.21
CA SER A 141 -21.81 3.20 14.03
C SER A 141 -22.33 1.80 13.66
N GLY A 142 -21.45 0.78 13.67
CA GLY A 142 -21.77 -0.61 13.32
C GLY A 142 -22.05 -1.55 14.49
N ILE A 143 -22.20 -1.04 15.72
CA ILE A 143 -22.80 -1.79 16.83
C ILE A 143 -24.23 -1.25 17.00
N ALA A 144 -25.08 -1.52 16.02
CA ALA A 144 -26.52 -1.49 16.24
C ALA A 144 -26.86 -2.82 16.92
N ALA A 145 -27.29 -2.73 18.17
CA ALA A 145 -27.99 -3.80 18.84
C ALA A 145 -29.30 -4.06 18.09
N ASP A 146 -29.54 -5.31 17.71
CA ASP A 146 -30.86 -5.94 17.69
C ASP A 146 -30.69 -7.41 18.12
#